data_AF-A0A970WCT6-F1
#
_entry.id   AF-A0A970WCT6-F1
#
_cell.length_a   1.000
_cell.length_b   1.000
_cell.length_c   1.000
_cell.angle_alpha   90.00
_cell.angle_beta   90.00
_cell.angle_gamma   90.00
#
_symmetry.space_group_name_H-M   'P 1'
#
loop_
_entity.id
_entity.type
_entity.pdbx_description
1 polymer ?
#
loop_
_entity_poly.entity_id
_entity_poly.type
_entity_poly.pdbx_seq_one_letter_code
_entity_poly.pdbx_strand_id
1 'polypeptide(L)'
;MPKRRLKKVPKAVKTDSAERLRKALMKRKKEDLVTALVELARDDRKILRRLTAQFEVAAPAKEIAAATRHAIADATAFDERDINYNFDYDYEAYNEVKRNLSRLIDLGQLQLAMELSLELMKEGSYQVEASDEGLMTEDIEECLRVVINPLKKSNLPPTEVFTWCSEMLENDRVGFICEDELRTLRRRSKAATS
;
A
#
# COMPACT_ATOMS: atom_id res chain seq x y z
N MET A 1 -22.08 49.07 45.86
CA MET A 1 -21.73 47.76 45.25
C MET A 1 -20.34 47.84 44.62
N PRO A 2 -19.29 47.24 45.22
CA PRO A 2 -17.94 47.33 44.68
C PRO A 2 -17.74 46.34 43.52
N LYS A 3 -17.28 46.83 42.36
CA LYS A 3 -16.99 46.00 41.18
C LYS A 3 -15.76 45.13 41.44
N ARG A 4 -15.95 43.81 41.55
CA ARG A 4 -14.90 42.78 41.59
C ARG A 4 -14.05 42.87 40.32
N ARG A 5 -12.75 43.13 40.46
CA ARG A 5 -11.78 42.98 39.37
C ARG A 5 -11.55 41.50 39.09
N LEU A 6 -11.99 41.04 37.92
CA LEU A 6 -11.64 39.72 37.38
C LEU A 6 -10.13 39.67 37.12
N LYS A 7 -9.42 38.85 37.91
CA LYS A 7 -8.02 38.49 37.64
C LYS A 7 -7.98 37.77 36.28
N LYS A 8 -7.29 38.36 35.30
CA LYS A 8 -6.92 37.67 34.06
C LYS A 8 -6.00 36.49 34.40
N VAL A 9 -6.50 35.28 34.19
CA VAL A 9 -5.70 34.06 34.20
C VAL A 9 -4.75 34.11 33.00
N PRO A 10 -3.44 33.84 33.14
CA PRO A 10 -2.53 33.83 32.00
C PRO A 10 -2.95 32.70 31.05
N LYS A 11 -3.18 33.01 29.78
CA LYS A 11 -3.33 32.01 28.73
C LYS A 11 -2.03 31.21 28.68
N ALA A 12 -2.10 29.93 29.04
CA ALA A 12 -1.00 29.00 28.84
C ALA A 12 -0.64 28.99 27.35
N VAL A 13 0.54 29.52 27.02
CA VAL A 13 1.12 29.39 25.69
C VAL A 13 1.41 27.91 25.51
N LYS A 14 0.55 27.21 24.76
CA LYS A 14 0.79 25.85 24.30
C LYS A 14 2.06 25.88 23.46
N THR A 15 3.20 25.66 24.10
CA THR A 15 4.48 25.52 23.42
C THR A 15 4.43 24.18 22.73
N ASP A 16 4.23 24.25 21.41
CA ASP A 16 4.14 23.11 20.51
C ASP A 16 5.24 22.09 20.84
N SER A 17 4.81 20.88 21.21
CA SER A 17 5.71 19.78 21.56
C SER A 17 6.62 19.42 20.39
N ALA A 18 6.14 19.56 19.15
CA ALA A 18 6.92 19.33 17.95
C ALA A 18 8.08 20.31 17.84
N GLU A 19 7.84 21.60 18.14
CA GLU A 19 8.87 22.64 18.09
C GLU A 19 9.94 22.46 19.18
N ARG A 20 9.54 22.01 20.37
CA ARG A 20 10.49 21.65 21.44
C ARG A 20 11.35 20.44 21.06
N LEU A 21 10.73 19.42 20.47
CA LEU A 21 11.44 18.25 19.96
C LEU A 21 12.43 18.65 18.86
N ARG A 22 11.99 19.45 17.88
CA ARG A 22 12.86 19.96 16.80
C ARG A 22 14.10 20.66 17.35
N LYS A 23 13.95 21.57 18.32
CA LYS A 23 15.08 22.27 18.96
C LYS A 23 16.02 21.32 19.72
N ALA A 24 15.48 20.27 20.33
CA ALA A 24 16.31 19.25 20.99
C ALA A 24 17.09 18.41 19.98
N LEU A 25 16.45 17.99 18.89
CA LEU A 25 17.07 17.21 17.81
C LEU A 25 18.18 17.99 17.08
N MET A 26 18.00 19.30 16.88
CA MET A 26 19.02 20.17 16.25
C MET A 26 20.34 20.25 17.04
N LYS A 27 20.36 19.86 18.32
CA LYS A 27 21.56 19.85 19.16
C LYS A 27 22.28 18.49 19.16
N ARG A 28 21.71 17.46 18.52
CA ARG A 28 22.27 16.11 18.47
C ARG A 28 23.20 15.96 17.27
N LYS A 29 24.12 14.98 17.34
CA LYS A 29 24.96 14.64 16.20
C LYS A 29 24.12 13.94 15.13
N LYS A 30 24.56 14.03 13.87
CA LYS A 30 23.91 13.34 12.75
C LYS A 30 23.78 11.84 13.01
N GLU A 31 24.81 11.21 13.54
CA GLU A 31 24.83 9.78 13.90
C GLU A 31 23.74 9.43 14.91
N ASP A 32 23.58 10.23 15.98
CA ASP A 32 22.55 10.01 17.00
C ASP A 32 21.13 10.08 16.39
N LEU A 33 20.92 11.03 15.46
CA LEU A 33 19.64 11.19 14.77
C LEU A 33 19.34 10.02 13.83
N VAL A 34 20.34 9.54 13.10
CA VAL A 34 20.20 8.36 12.23
C VAL A 34 19.86 7.13 13.07
N THR A 35 20.55 6.91 14.20
CA THR A 35 20.25 5.80 15.12
C THR A 35 18.82 5.87 15.65
N ALA A 36 18.39 7.03 16.14
CA ALA A 36 17.04 7.21 16.66
C ALA A 36 15.96 6.96 15.58
N LEU A 37 16.18 7.40 14.34
CA LEU A 37 15.26 7.13 13.22
C LEU A 37 15.18 5.63 12.90
N VAL A 38 16.31 4.93 12.92
CA VAL A 38 16.37 3.48 12.68
C VAL A 38 15.69 2.72 13.82
N GLU A 39 15.86 3.14 15.07
CA GLU A 39 15.16 2.54 16.22
C GLU A 39 13.64 2.70 16.10
N LEU A 40 13.15 3.92 15.81
CA LEU A 40 11.72 4.16 15.57
C LEU A 40 11.17 3.32 14.41
N ALA A 41 11.95 3.14 13.34
CA ALA A 41 11.56 2.32 12.21
C ALA A 41 11.53 0.81 12.55
N ARG A 42 12.38 0.33 13.46
CA ARG A 42 12.34 -1.08 13.90
C ARG A 42 11.09 -1.38 14.71
N ASP A 43 10.64 -0.41 15.50
CA ASP A 43 9.47 -0.58 16.37
C ASP A 43 8.14 -0.37 15.63
N ASP A 44 8.14 0.41 14.54
CA ASP A 44 6.95 0.70 13.75
C ASP A 44 7.19 0.49 12.24
N ARG A 45 6.51 -0.53 11.70
CA ARG A 45 6.59 -0.89 10.27
C ARG A 45 6.13 0.25 9.35
N LYS A 46 5.15 1.06 9.74
CA LYS A 46 4.68 2.21 8.93
C LYS A 46 5.77 3.27 8.81
N ILE A 47 6.52 3.49 9.91
CA ILE A 47 7.69 4.39 9.89
C ILE A 47 8.79 3.82 8.98
N LEU A 48 9.10 2.52 9.09
CA LEU A 48 10.10 1.88 8.22
C LEU A 48 9.74 2.02 6.73
N ARG A 49 8.48 1.73 6.38
CA ARG A 49 7.93 1.89 5.03
C ARG A 49 8.11 3.33 4.52
N ARG A 50 7.71 4.31 5.33
CA ARG A 50 7.79 5.72 4.95
C ARG A 50 9.23 6.17 4.74
N LEU A 51 10.15 5.77 5.61
CA LEU A 51 11.56 6.15 5.50
C LEU A 51 12.23 5.46 4.30
N THR A 52 12.00 4.17 4.09
CA THR A 52 12.57 3.45 2.93
C THR A 52 12.07 4.02 1.60
N ALA A 53 10.80 4.43 1.53
CA ALA A 53 10.25 5.16 0.41
C ALA A 53 10.93 6.51 0.20
N GLN A 54 11.02 7.30 1.27
CA GLN A 54 11.57 8.67 1.23
C GLN A 54 13.05 8.72 0.84
N PHE A 55 13.81 7.68 1.17
CA PHE A 55 15.25 7.59 0.90
C PHE A 55 15.62 6.61 -0.22
N GLU A 56 14.65 6.10 -0.97
CA GLU A 56 14.85 5.22 -2.14
C GLU A 56 15.79 4.04 -1.88
N VAL A 57 15.68 3.42 -0.70
CA VAL A 57 16.60 2.36 -0.27
C VAL A 57 16.47 1.15 -1.20
N ALA A 58 17.56 0.82 -1.91
CA ALA A 58 17.63 -0.36 -2.77
C ALA A 58 17.51 -1.65 -1.94
N ALA A 59 16.66 -2.57 -2.38
CA ALA A 59 16.43 -3.84 -1.70
C ALA A 59 16.46 -4.99 -2.73
N PRO A 60 16.97 -6.17 -2.37
CA PRO A 60 16.84 -7.38 -3.18
C PRO A 60 15.37 -7.72 -3.46
N ALA A 61 15.10 -8.37 -4.59
CA ALA A 61 13.73 -8.75 -4.99
C ALA A 61 12.98 -9.54 -3.90
N LYS A 62 13.67 -10.43 -3.18
CA LYS A 62 13.07 -11.21 -2.09
C LYS A 62 12.59 -10.33 -0.92
N GLU A 63 13.36 -9.29 -0.59
CA GLU A 63 12.98 -8.34 0.46
C GLU A 63 11.84 -7.45 0.00
N ILE A 64 11.85 -7.01 -1.27
CA ILE A 64 10.73 -6.26 -1.85
C ILE A 64 9.46 -7.10 -1.81
N ALA A 65 9.51 -8.38 -2.20
CA ALA A 65 8.34 -9.25 -2.16
C ALA A 65 7.82 -9.49 -0.74
N ALA A 66 8.71 -9.68 0.25
CA ALA A 66 8.30 -9.78 1.65
C ALA A 66 7.64 -8.48 2.14
N ALA A 67 8.21 -7.32 1.79
CA ALA A 67 7.62 -6.02 2.08
C ALA A 67 6.27 -5.83 1.39
N THR A 68 6.12 -6.27 0.13
CA THR A 68 4.83 -6.21 -0.59
C THR A 68 3.76 -7.04 0.12
N ARG A 69 4.07 -8.25 0.59
CA ARG A 69 3.09 -9.06 1.34
C ARG A 69 2.65 -8.39 2.63
N HIS A 70 3.58 -7.78 3.34
CA HIS A 70 3.25 -6.99 4.52
C HIS A 70 2.40 -5.76 4.17
N ALA A 71 2.73 -5.05 3.08
CA ALA A 71 1.94 -3.93 2.62
C ALA A 71 0.52 -4.33 2.18
N ILE A 72 0.36 -5.49 1.53
CA ILE A 72 -0.96 -6.05 1.20
C ILE A 72 -1.73 -6.30 2.51
N ALA A 73 -1.14 -7.01 3.46
CA ALA A 73 -1.78 -7.29 4.75
C ALA A 73 -2.16 -6.01 5.51
N ASP A 74 -1.31 -4.99 5.49
CA ASP A 74 -1.60 -3.70 6.13
C ASP A 74 -2.69 -2.92 5.39
N ALA A 75 -2.75 -3.01 4.04
CA ALA A 75 -3.74 -2.34 3.20
C ALA A 75 -5.14 -2.97 3.35
N THR A 76 -5.18 -4.29 3.42
CA THR A 76 -6.42 -5.08 3.45
C THR A 76 -6.88 -5.43 4.86
N ALA A 77 -6.15 -4.99 5.89
CA ALA A 77 -6.58 -5.16 7.28
C ALA A 77 -7.81 -4.28 7.57
N PHE A 78 -8.89 -4.92 8.01
CA PHE A 78 -10.06 -4.25 8.58
C PHE A 78 -10.64 -5.09 9.71
N ASP A 79 -11.49 -4.48 10.53
CA ASP A 79 -12.20 -5.20 11.59
C ASP A 79 -13.46 -5.84 11.01
N GLU A 80 -13.58 -7.16 11.08
CA GLU A 80 -14.78 -7.87 10.60
C GLU A 80 -16.08 -7.43 11.30
N ARG A 81 -15.98 -6.79 12.47
CA ARG A 81 -17.14 -6.20 13.15
C ARG A 81 -17.70 -4.98 12.42
N ASP A 82 -16.91 -4.38 11.53
CA ASP A 82 -17.25 -3.20 10.73
C ASP A 82 -17.74 -3.58 9.31
N ILE A 83 -18.00 -4.86 9.03
CA ILE A 83 -18.59 -5.30 7.75
C ILE A 83 -19.93 -4.57 7.51
N ASN A 84 -20.15 -4.14 6.27
CA ASN A 84 -21.25 -3.29 5.80
C ASN A 84 -21.23 -1.84 6.33
N TYR A 85 -20.07 -1.38 6.80
CA TYR A 85 -19.81 0.03 7.08
C TYR A 85 -18.57 0.51 6.33
N ASN A 86 -18.46 1.82 6.15
CA ASN A 86 -17.21 2.42 5.70
C ASN A 86 -16.25 2.52 6.89
N PHE A 87 -15.09 1.87 6.75
CA PHE A 87 -14.02 1.88 7.74
C PHE A 87 -12.80 2.65 7.22
N ASP A 88 -12.00 3.16 8.17
CA ASP A 88 -10.70 3.74 7.85
C ASP A 88 -9.75 2.64 7.39
N TYR A 89 -8.96 2.91 6.35
CA TYR A 89 -8.00 1.97 5.81
C TYR A 89 -6.70 2.66 5.41
N ASP A 90 -5.63 1.87 5.27
CA ASP A 90 -4.29 2.40 5.06
C ASP A 90 -4.00 2.68 3.57
N TYR A 91 -4.41 3.84 3.07
CA TYR A 91 -4.08 4.33 1.73
C TYR A 91 -2.57 4.35 1.43
N GLU A 92 -1.72 4.58 2.45
CA GLU A 92 -0.26 4.56 2.26
C GLU A 92 0.26 3.13 2.02
N ALA A 93 -0.42 2.11 2.53
CA ALA A 93 -0.10 0.72 2.28
C ALA A 93 -0.34 0.35 0.82
N TYR A 94 -1.47 0.76 0.22
CA TYR A 94 -1.72 0.61 -1.21
C TYR A 94 -0.63 1.28 -2.07
N ASN A 95 -0.23 2.51 -1.71
CA ASN A 95 0.87 3.19 -2.40
C ASN A 95 2.21 2.43 -2.31
N GLU A 96 2.48 1.76 -1.19
CA GLU A 96 3.64 0.86 -1.08
C GLU A 96 3.49 -0.38 -1.96
N VAL A 97 2.32 -1.03 -1.99
CA VAL A 97 2.07 -2.18 -2.87
C VAL A 97 2.36 -1.79 -4.32
N LYS A 98 1.77 -0.68 -4.80
CA LYS A 98 1.98 -0.14 -6.14
C LYS A 98 3.46 0.13 -6.46
N ARG A 99 4.19 0.75 -5.52
CA ARG A 99 5.62 1.04 -5.66
C ARG A 99 6.45 -0.24 -5.71
N ASN A 100 6.19 -1.19 -4.82
CA ASN A 100 6.97 -2.42 -4.72
C ASN A 100 6.72 -3.33 -5.94
N LEU A 101 5.48 -3.41 -6.44
CA LEU A 101 5.17 -4.09 -7.70
C LEU A 101 5.93 -3.46 -8.87
N SER A 102 5.94 -2.12 -8.98
CA SER A 102 6.73 -1.42 -10.01
C SER A 102 8.21 -1.79 -9.93
N ARG A 103 8.80 -1.76 -8.72
CA ARG A 103 10.21 -2.11 -8.50
C ARG A 103 10.52 -3.56 -8.86
N LEU A 104 9.63 -4.50 -8.56
CA LEU A 104 9.81 -5.90 -8.97
C LEU A 104 9.86 -6.03 -10.48
N ILE A 105 8.98 -5.33 -11.18
CA ILE A 105 8.94 -5.33 -12.66
C ILE A 105 10.21 -4.71 -13.24
N ASP A 106 10.69 -3.60 -12.67
CA ASP A 106 11.95 -2.96 -13.06
C ASP A 106 13.17 -3.88 -12.85
N LEU A 107 13.10 -4.77 -11.85
CA LEU A 107 14.11 -5.82 -11.59
C LEU A 107 13.92 -7.08 -12.45
N GLY A 108 13.00 -7.07 -13.42
CA GLY A 108 12.70 -8.21 -14.28
C GLY A 108 11.95 -9.35 -13.59
N GLN A 109 11.38 -9.10 -12.41
CA GLN A 109 10.66 -10.09 -11.59
C GLN A 109 9.15 -10.05 -11.86
N LEU A 110 8.76 -10.08 -13.13
CA LEU A 110 7.35 -9.95 -13.54
C LEU A 110 6.49 -11.09 -12.98
N GLN A 111 6.98 -12.35 -13.01
CA GLN A 111 6.31 -13.51 -12.39
C GLN A 111 5.99 -13.26 -10.92
N LEU A 112 6.96 -12.78 -10.15
CA LEU A 112 6.77 -12.52 -8.72
C LEU A 112 5.77 -11.39 -8.49
N ALA A 113 5.77 -10.37 -9.34
CA ALA A 113 4.76 -9.32 -9.31
C ALA A 113 3.35 -9.85 -9.64
N MET A 114 3.23 -10.81 -10.56
CA MET A 114 1.98 -11.50 -10.88
C MET A 114 1.43 -12.27 -9.68
N GLU A 115 2.28 -13.05 -8.99
CA GLU A 115 1.91 -13.78 -7.78
C GLU A 115 1.38 -12.84 -6.69
N LEU A 116 2.12 -11.77 -6.40
CA LEU A 116 1.72 -10.78 -5.38
C LEU A 116 0.46 -10.01 -5.77
N SER A 117 0.23 -9.74 -7.06
CA SER A 117 -1.00 -9.11 -7.51
C SER A 117 -2.23 -10.02 -7.37
N LEU A 118 -2.05 -11.34 -7.45
CA LEU A 118 -3.11 -12.30 -7.17
C LEU A 118 -3.43 -12.38 -5.67
N GLU A 119 -2.40 -12.31 -4.81
CA GLU A 119 -2.59 -12.16 -3.36
C GLU A 119 -3.39 -10.88 -3.07
N LEU A 120 -3.03 -9.75 -3.69
CA LEU A 120 -3.77 -8.49 -3.56
C LEU A 120 -5.22 -8.61 -4.04
N MET A 121 -5.49 -9.25 -5.18
CA MET A 121 -6.85 -9.43 -5.69
C MET A 121 -7.73 -10.18 -4.68
N LYS A 122 -7.21 -11.28 -4.11
CA LYS A 122 -7.94 -12.11 -3.14
C LYS A 122 -8.35 -11.32 -1.89
N GLU A 123 -7.38 -10.65 -1.28
CA GLU A 123 -7.59 -9.93 -0.02
C GLU A 123 -8.32 -8.60 -0.25
N GLY A 124 -7.94 -7.86 -1.29
CA GLY A 124 -8.52 -6.56 -1.63
C GLY A 124 -9.96 -6.68 -2.09
N SER A 125 -10.30 -7.65 -2.94
CA SER A 125 -11.68 -7.85 -3.38
C SER A 125 -12.60 -8.24 -2.21
N TYR A 126 -12.09 -8.99 -1.23
CA TYR A 126 -12.82 -9.24 0.02
C TYR A 126 -13.04 -7.97 0.85
N GLN A 127 -12.03 -7.10 0.95
CA GLN A 127 -12.17 -5.82 1.64
C GLN A 127 -13.22 -4.93 0.97
N VAL A 128 -13.29 -4.90 -0.37
CA VAL A 128 -14.33 -4.18 -1.12
C VAL A 128 -15.71 -4.77 -0.85
N GLU A 129 -15.85 -6.10 -0.91
CA GLU A 129 -17.10 -6.82 -0.58
C GLU A 129 -17.60 -6.48 0.83
N ALA A 130 -16.68 -6.30 1.79
CA ALA A 130 -17.01 -5.96 3.17
C ALA A 130 -17.38 -4.49 3.41
N SER A 131 -17.09 -3.59 2.46
CA SER A 131 -17.36 -2.15 2.55
C SER A 131 -18.72 -1.80 1.94
N ASP A 132 -19.43 -0.82 2.53
CA ASP A 132 -20.72 -0.35 1.99
C ASP A 132 -20.57 0.37 0.64
N GLU A 133 -19.53 1.21 0.49
CA GLU A 133 -19.29 1.98 -0.74
C GLU A 133 -18.11 1.46 -1.58
N GLY A 134 -17.39 0.43 -1.12
CA GLY A 134 -16.25 -0.15 -1.86
C GLY A 134 -15.08 0.82 -2.04
N LEU A 135 -14.81 1.66 -1.03
CA LEU A 135 -13.93 2.84 -1.11
C LEU A 135 -12.50 2.58 -1.62
N MET A 136 -12.01 1.35 -1.50
CA MET A 136 -10.65 0.91 -1.86
C MET A 136 -10.52 0.36 -3.28
N THR A 137 -11.60 0.33 -4.06
CA THR A 137 -11.61 -0.21 -5.42
C THR A 137 -10.54 0.47 -6.30
N GLU A 138 -10.51 1.80 -6.31
CA GLU A 138 -9.57 2.56 -7.16
C GLU A 138 -8.11 2.27 -6.78
N ASP A 139 -7.78 2.24 -5.49
CA ASP A 139 -6.43 1.94 -5.01
C ASP A 139 -5.97 0.53 -5.38
N ILE A 140 -6.85 -0.46 -5.29
CA ILE A 140 -6.59 -1.83 -5.74
C ILE A 140 -6.33 -1.84 -7.24
N GLU A 141 -7.20 -1.22 -8.04
CA GLU A 141 -7.03 -1.18 -9.49
C GLU A 141 -5.74 -0.48 -9.91
N GLU A 142 -5.36 0.61 -9.25
CA GLU A 142 -4.11 1.30 -9.50
C GLU A 142 -2.89 0.39 -9.24
N CYS A 143 -2.93 -0.43 -8.19
CA CYS A 143 -1.89 -1.42 -7.91
C CYS A 143 -1.86 -2.52 -8.99
N LEU A 144 -3.01 -3.05 -9.39
CA LEU A 144 -3.10 -4.14 -10.37
C LEU A 144 -2.70 -3.69 -11.78
N ARG A 145 -3.04 -2.46 -12.17
CA ARG A 145 -2.67 -1.89 -13.48
C ARG A 145 -1.16 -1.82 -13.68
N VAL A 146 -0.37 -1.71 -12.61
CA VAL A 146 1.11 -1.79 -12.66
C VAL A 146 1.58 -3.12 -13.23
N VAL A 147 0.88 -4.23 -12.95
CA VAL A 147 1.22 -5.57 -13.44
C VAL A 147 0.55 -5.87 -14.78
N ILE A 148 -0.73 -5.50 -14.94
CA ILE A 148 -1.50 -5.74 -16.16
C ILE A 148 -0.87 -5.06 -17.39
N ASN A 149 -0.37 -3.83 -17.23
CA ASN A 149 0.14 -3.06 -18.37
C ASN A 149 1.42 -3.66 -18.98
N PRO A 150 2.44 -4.05 -18.19
CA PRO A 150 3.60 -4.81 -18.69
C PRO A 150 3.22 -6.13 -19.34
N LEU A 151 2.23 -6.87 -18.81
CA LEU A 151 1.81 -8.14 -19.40
C LEU A 151 1.33 -8.02 -20.85
N LYS A 152 0.69 -6.89 -21.21
CA LYS A 152 0.28 -6.59 -22.61
C LYS A 152 1.46 -6.57 -23.59
N LYS A 153 2.69 -6.37 -23.11
CA LYS A 153 3.91 -6.29 -23.92
C LYS A 153 4.94 -7.37 -23.55
N SER A 154 4.59 -8.27 -22.64
CA SER A 154 5.51 -9.28 -22.14
C SER A 154 5.74 -10.39 -23.17
N ASN A 155 6.89 -11.06 -23.06
CA ASN A 155 7.23 -12.25 -23.85
C ASN A 155 6.90 -13.55 -23.08
N LEU A 156 6.03 -13.47 -22.07
CA LEU A 156 5.64 -14.65 -21.30
C LEU A 156 4.80 -15.61 -22.15
N PRO A 157 4.84 -16.92 -21.85
CA PRO A 157 3.97 -17.89 -22.51
C PRO A 157 2.51 -17.43 -22.44
N PRO A 158 1.77 -17.38 -23.57
CA PRO A 158 0.37 -16.99 -23.56
C PRO A 158 -0.50 -17.83 -22.61
N THR A 159 -0.14 -19.10 -22.40
CA THR A 159 -0.77 -19.98 -21.41
C THR A 159 -0.64 -19.46 -19.98
N GLU A 160 0.53 -18.93 -19.61
CA GLU A 160 0.80 -18.41 -18.27
C GLU A 160 -0.03 -17.15 -18.00
N VAL A 161 -0.06 -16.22 -18.96
CA VAL A 161 -0.88 -15.01 -18.89
C VAL A 161 -2.38 -15.35 -18.86
N PHE A 162 -2.81 -16.34 -19.66
CA PHE A 162 -4.19 -16.81 -19.66
C PHE A 162 -4.63 -17.39 -18.32
N THR A 163 -3.80 -18.25 -17.72
CA THR A 163 -4.06 -18.86 -16.41
C THR A 163 -4.14 -17.77 -15.35
N TRP A 164 -3.15 -16.88 -15.29
CA TRP A 164 -3.15 -15.78 -14.33
C TRP A 164 -4.39 -14.88 -14.47
N CYS A 165 -4.78 -14.48 -15.67
CA CYS A 165 -6.01 -13.69 -15.85
C CYS A 165 -7.28 -14.45 -15.41
N SER A 166 -7.29 -15.78 -15.56
CA SER A 166 -8.43 -16.59 -15.11
C SER A 166 -8.49 -16.64 -13.58
N GLU A 167 -7.35 -16.87 -12.93
CA GLU A 167 -7.26 -16.85 -11.46
C GLU A 167 -7.63 -15.47 -10.89
N MET A 168 -7.19 -14.38 -11.53
CA MET A 168 -7.56 -13.02 -11.11
C MET A 168 -9.08 -12.81 -11.15
N LEU A 169 -9.73 -13.21 -12.25
CA LEU A 169 -11.19 -13.07 -12.41
C LEU A 169 -11.97 -14.02 -11.48
N GLU A 170 -11.44 -15.19 -11.16
CA GLU A 170 -12.06 -16.15 -10.22
C GLU A 170 -11.96 -15.70 -8.75
N ASN A 171 -10.93 -14.92 -8.42
CA ASN A 171 -10.72 -14.42 -7.06
C ASN A 171 -11.28 -13.02 -6.84
N ASP A 172 -11.79 -12.36 -7.88
CA ASP A 172 -12.54 -11.12 -7.74
C ASP A 172 -13.97 -11.41 -7.27
N ARG A 173 -14.22 -11.20 -5.98
CA ARG A 173 -15.50 -11.43 -5.30
C ARG A 173 -16.57 -10.42 -5.68
N VAL A 174 -16.17 -9.19 -6.00
CA VAL A 174 -17.11 -8.12 -6.40
C VAL A 174 -17.33 -8.08 -7.92
N GLY A 175 -16.43 -8.69 -8.68
CA GLY A 175 -16.60 -9.04 -10.08
C GLY A 175 -16.35 -7.91 -11.09
N PHE A 176 -15.90 -6.74 -10.62
CA PHE A 176 -15.65 -5.57 -11.45
C PHE A 176 -14.21 -5.01 -11.37
N ILE A 177 -13.34 -5.54 -10.50
CA ILE A 177 -11.99 -4.99 -10.29
C ILE A 177 -11.12 -5.31 -11.51
N CYS A 178 -10.74 -4.27 -12.28
CA CYS A 178 -9.97 -4.43 -13.53
C CYS A 178 -10.59 -5.43 -14.53
N GLU A 179 -11.91 -5.65 -14.48
CA GLU A 179 -12.58 -6.73 -15.19
C GLU A 179 -12.32 -6.65 -16.71
N ASP A 180 -12.50 -5.47 -17.29
CA ASP A 180 -12.35 -5.24 -18.72
C ASP A 180 -10.91 -5.46 -19.21
N GLU A 181 -9.92 -4.94 -18.46
CA GLU A 181 -8.52 -5.14 -18.78
C GLU A 181 -8.11 -6.62 -18.70
N LEU A 182 -8.56 -7.33 -17.66
CA LEU A 182 -8.29 -8.75 -17.45
C LEU A 182 -8.97 -9.62 -18.53
N ARG A 183 -10.24 -9.38 -18.85
CA ARG A 183 -10.95 -10.10 -19.91
C ARG A 183 -10.30 -9.87 -21.28
N THR A 184 -9.88 -8.65 -21.56
CA THR A 184 -9.19 -8.30 -22.80
C THR A 184 -7.85 -9.04 -22.92
N LEU A 185 -7.04 -9.00 -21.85
CA LEU A 185 -5.74 -9.69 -21.81
C LEU A 185 -5.91 -11.21 -21.92
N ARG A 186 -6.92 -11.79 -21.25
CA ARG A 186 -7.25 -13.22 -21.34
C ARG A 186 -7.63 -13.64 -22.75
N ARG A 187 -8.50 -12.88 -23.43
CA ARG A 187 -8.92 -13.19 -24.82
C ARG A 187 -7.73 -13.18 -25.78
N ARG A 188 -6.87 -12.17 -25.67
CA ARG A 188 -5.64 -12.06 -26.49
C ARG A 188 -4.72 -13.26 -26.25
N SER A 189 -4.52 -13.63 -24.99
CA SER A 189 -3.65 -14.74 -24.62
C SER A 189 -4.20 -16.08 -25.12
N LYS A 190 -5.52 -16.30 -25.02
CA LYS A 190 -6.19 -17.48 -25.59
C LYS A 190 -6.00 -17.59 -27.11
N ALA A 191 -6.13 -16.49 -27.84
CA ALA A 191 -5.96 -16.48 -29.29
C ALA A 191 -4.52 -16.76 -29.74
N ALA A 192 -3.52 -16.54 -28.88
CA ALA A 192 -2.12 -16.83 -29.17
C ALA A 192 -1.70 -18.28 -28.82
N THR A 193 -2.57 -19.03 -28.13
CA THR A 193 -2.36 -20.44 -27.78
C THR A 193 -3.06 -21.41 -28.75
N SER A 194 -4.05 -20.92 -29.50
CA SER A 194 -4.80 -21.66 -30.53
C SER A 194 -4.09 -21.67 -31.87
#